data_AF-M6Q2G2-F1
#
_entry.id   AF-M6Q2G2-F1
#
_cell.length_a   1.000
_cell.length_b   1.000
_cell.length_c   1.000
_cell.angle_alpha   90.00
_cell.angle_beta   90.00
_cell.angle_gamma   90.00
#
_symmetry.space_group_name_H-M   'P 1'
#
loop_
_entity.id
_entity.type
_entity.pdbx_description
1 polymer ?
#
loop_
_entity_poly.entity_id
_entity_poly.type
_entity_poly.pdbx_seq_one_letter_code
_entity_poly.pdbx_strand_id
1 'polypeptide(L)'
;MENLLSPNSSLSVSSAISLPDSSPIEKLLTEYRFLKSPLESSTYKSSRITGLTVEIGEVAIFRDRGFLFYFTDSMERFREILAALSVAWDLRTDLGIQAPFSCFEVVSDLFRNEKSASV
;
A
#
# COMPACT_ATOMS: atom_id res chain seq x y z
N MET A 1 46.48 -34.55 -6.40
CA MET A 1 45.07 -34.91 -6.62
C MET A 1 44.23 -34.02 -5.72
N GLU A 2 43.59 -33.07 -6.35
CA GLU A 2 42.62 -32.13 -5.80
C GLU A 2 41.45 -32.80 -5.06
N ASN A 3 40.97 -32.20 -3.97
CA ASN A 3 39.70 -31.45 -4.01
C ASN A 3 39.35 -30.87 -2.64
N LEU A 4 39.18 -29.55 -2.63
CA LEU A 4 38.54 -28.76 -1.59
C LEU A 4 37.03 -28.96 -1.68
N LEU A 5 36.39 -29.35 -0.58
CA LEU A 5 34.92 -29.34 -0.48
C LEU A 5 34.51 -28.62 0.81
N SER A 6 34.18 -27.35 0.66
CA SER A 6 33.04 -26.73 1.36
C SER A 6 31.86 -26.83 0.39
N PRO A 7 30.60 -27.05 0.81
CA PRO A 7 29.80 -25.98 1.43
C PRO A 7 28.70 -26.46 2.40
N ASN A 8 28.11 -25.55 3.17
CA ASN A 8 26.65 -25.37 3.25
C ASN A 8 26.31 -24.22 4.20
N SER A 9 26.32 -23.01 3.65
CA SER A 9 25.53 -21.90 4.15
C SER A 9 24.05 -22.25 3.94
N SER A 10 23.29 -22.35 5.03
CA SER A 10 21.84 -22.49 4.99
C SER A 10 21.22 -21.20 4.43
N LEU A 11 20.87 -21.27 3.14
CA LEU A 11 20.09 -20.26 2.45
C LEU A 11 18.72 -20.11 3.13
N SER A 12 18.48 -18.90 3.63
CA SER A 12 17.15 -18.39 4.00
C SER A 12 16.25 -18.43 2.77
N VAL A 13 15.27 -19.34 2.75
CA VAL A 13 14.18 -19.35 1.77
C VAL A 13 12.98 -18.65 2.40
N SER A 14 13.05 -17.33 2.51
CA SER A 14 11.83 -16.53 2.53
C SER A 14 11.27 -16.57 1.11
N SER A 15 10.29 -17.44 0.90
CA SER A 15 9.59 -17.57 -0.39
C SER A 15 8.83 -16.27 -0.67
N ALA A 16 9.52 -15.28 -1.24
CA ALA A 16 8.88 -14.24 -2.01
C ALA A 16 8.30 -14.93 -3.24
N ILE A 17 6.99 -15.15 -3.24
CA ILE A 17 6.24 -15.56 -4.43
C ILE A 17 6.30 -14.36 -5.37
N SER A 18 7.39 -14.29 -6.16
CA SER A 18 7.54 -13.32 -7.23
C SER A 18 6.59 -13.74 -8.35
N LEU A 19 5.35 -13.23 -8.33
CA LEU A 19 4.39 -13.35 -9.44
C LEU A 19 4.98 -12.60 -10.66
N PRO A 20 5.48 -13.30 -11.70
CA PRO A 20 6.31 -12.70 -12.74
C PRO A 20 5.60 -11.65 -13.60
N ASP A 21 4.27 -11.64 -13.61
CA ASP A 21 3.45 -10.84 -14.54
C ASP A 21 2.55 -9.80 -13.85
N SER A 22 2.80 -9.50 -12.57
CA SER A 22 1.99 -8.52 -11.82
C SER A 22 2.19 -7.09 -12.36
N SER A 23 1.08 -6.36 -12.52
CA SER A 23 1.13 -4.97 -13.00
C SER A 23 1.90 -4.07 -12.03
N PRO A 24 2.47 -2.93 -12.48
CA PRO A 24 3.15 -1.99 -11.58
C PRO A 24 2.28 -1.55 -10.39
N ILE A 25 0.97 -1.41 -10.60
CA ILE A 25 -0.01 -1.10 -9.54
C ILE A 25 -0.12 -2.26 -8.55
N GLU A 26 -0.23 -3.50 -9.03
CA GLU A 26 -0.33 -4.67 -8.14
C GLU A 26 0.93 -4.87 -7.29
N LYS A 27 2.12 -4.63 -7.88
CA LYS A 27 3.39 -4.65 -7.13
C LYS A 27 3.38 -3.61 -6.03
N LEU A 28 3.00 -2.38 -6.35
CA LEU A 28 2.90 -1.28 -5.39
C LEU A 28 1.88 -1.58 -4.28
N LEU A 29 0.69 -2.06 -4.62
CA LEU A 29 -0.31 -2.49 -3.65
C LEU A 29 0.24 -3.57 -2.71
N THR A 30 0.98 -4.55 -3.24
CA THR A 30 1.62 -5.61 -2.44
C THR A 30 2.66 -5.04 -1.47
N GLU A 31 3.48 -4.08 -1.90
CA GLU A 31 4.45 -3.36 -1.05
C GLU A 31 3.74 -2.68 0.13
N TYR A 32 2.58 -2.06 -0.13
CA TYR A 32 1.72 -1.42 0.88
C TYR A 32 0.77 -2.37 1.60
N ARG A 33 1.02 -3.69 1.53
CA ARG A 33 0.28 -4.73 2.26
C ARG A 33 -1.22 -4.79 1.91
N PHE A 34 -1.56 -4.50 0.66
CA PHE A 34 -2.88 -4.78 0.12
C PHE A 34 -2.95 -6.20 -0.44
N LEU A 35 -4.11 -6.83 -0.25
CA LEU A 35 -4.40 -8.18 -0.74
C LEU A 35 -5.59 -8.11 -1.70
N LYS A 36 -5.47 -8.82 -2.83
CA LYS A 36 -6.54 -8.92 -3.82
C LYS A 36 -7.76 -9.63 -3.21
N SER A 37 -8.93 -9.07 -3.40
CA SER A 37 -10.19 -9.65 -2.92
C SER A 37 -10.49 -10.94 -3.70
N PRO A 38 -10.86 -12.04 -3.03
CA PRO A 38 -11.24 -13.28 -3.70
C PRO A 38 -12.61 -13.19 -4.39
N LEU A 39 -13.44 -12.22 -4.00
CA LEU A 39 -14.82 -12.04 -4.50
C LEU A 39 -14.92 -10.98 -5.60
N GLU A 40 -13.97 -10.06 -5.66
CA GLU A 40 -13.98 -8.90 -6.56
C GLU A 40 -12.60 -8.74 -7.17
N SER A 41 -12.46 -9.13 -8.44
CA SER A 41 -11.16 -9.26 -9.11
C SER A 41 -10.40 -7.95 -9.28
N SER A 42 -11.07 -6.80 -9.17
CA SER A 42 -10.47 -5.46 -9.24
C SER A 42 -10.24 -4.82 -7.86
N THR A 43 -10.75 -5.41 -6.78
CA THR A 43 -10.71 -4.82 -5.45
C THR A 43 -9.55 -5.37 -4.65
N TYR A 44 -8.81 -4.49 -3.98
CA TYR A 44 -7.72 -4.81 -3.08
C TYR A 44 -8.05 -4.26 -1.71
N LYS A 45 -7.80 -5.04 -0.65
CA LYS A 45 -8.10 -4.67 0.73
C LYS A 45 -6.80 -4.51 1.50
N SER A 46 -6.67 -3.42 2.26
CA SER A 46 -5.51 -3.24 3.14
C SER A 46 -5.56 -4.28 4.25
N SER A 47 -4.45 -4.97 4.49
CA SER A 47 -4.30 -5.85 5.67
C SER A 47 -3.97 -5.07 6.94
N ARG A 48 -3.58 -3.79 6.82
CA ARG A 48 -3.18 -2.94 7.95
C ARG A 48 -4.31 -2.02 8.42
N ILE A 49 -4.92 -1.32 7.47
CA ILE A 49 -5.91 -0.28 7.75
C ILE A 49 -7.31 -0.86 7.52
N THR A 50 -8.01 -1.16 8.60
CA THR A 50 -9.34 -1.78 8.52
C THR A 50 -10.32 -0.88 7.78
N GLY A 51 -10.99 -1.43 6.76
CA GLY A 51 -11.98 -0.71 5.95
C GLY A 51 -11.39 0.01 4.74
N LEU A 52 -10.06 0.13 4.62
CA LEU A 52 -9.41 0.72 3.46
C LEU A 52 -9.38 -0.28 2.30
N THR A 53 -9.96 0.12 1.18
CA THR A 53 -9.98 -0.65 -0.07
C THR A 53 -9.59 0.21 -1.26
N VAL A 54 -9.00 -0.43 -2.27
CA VAL A 54 -8.63 0.18 -3.54
C VAL A 54 -9.21 -0.66 -4.67
N GLU A 55 -10.04 -0.06 -5.52
CA GLU A 55 -10.53 -0.68 -6.76
C GLU A 55 -9.68 -0.21 -7.93
N ILE A 56 -9.20 -1.15 -8.76
CA ILE A 56 -8.37 -0.88 -9.93
C ILE A 56 -9.19 -1.07 -11.20
N GLY A 57 -9.43 0.02 -11.93
CA GLY A 57 -10.07 0.05 -13.24
C GLY A 57 -9.37 1.06 -14.17
N GLU A 58 -10.14 1.81 -14.95
CA GLU A 58 -9.62 2.95 -15.74
C GLU A 58 -8.99 4.03 -14.84
N VAL A 59 -9.59 4.20 -13.66
CA VAL A 59 -9.05 4.98 -12.54
C VAL A 59 -8.87 4.08 -11.33
N ALA A 60 -7.95 4.45 -10.45
CA ALA A 60 -7.86 3.88 -9.12
C ALA A 60 -8.82 4.59 -8.17
N ILE A 61 -9.63 3.83 -7.44
CA ILE A 61 -10.66 4.35 -6.53
C ILE A 61 -10.33 3.91 -5.10
N PHE A 62 -10.12 4.88 -4.21
CA PHE A 62 -9.85 4.64 -2.80
C PHE A 62 -11.12 4.81 -1.96
N ARG A 63 -11.42 3.81 -1.14
CA ARG A 63 -12.57 3.83 -0.21
C ARG A 63 -12.15 3.54 1.21
N ASP A 64 -12.81 4.20 2.16
CA ASP A 64 -12.69 3.96 3.59
C ASP A 64 -14.07 3.53 4.11
N ARG A 65 -14.17 2.27 4.56
CA ARG A 65 -15.42 1.64 5.01
C ARG A 65 -16.54 1.74 3.97
N GLY A 66 -16.17 1.62 2.68
CA GLY A 66 -17.08 1.68 1.53
C GLY A 66 -17.34 3.08 0.98
N PHE A 67 -16.96 4.15 1.70
CA PHE A 67 -17.11 5.52 1.24
C PHE A 67 -15.93 5.93 0.38
N LEU A 68 -16.21 6.45 -0.82
CA LEU A 68 -15.20 7.05 -1.69
C LEU A 68 -14.62 8.29 -1.01
N PHE A 69 -13.29 8.34 -0.89
CA PHE A 69 -12.59 9.54 -0.39
C PHE A 69 -11.57 10.09 -1.38
N TYR A 70 -11.09 9.29 -2.35
CA TYR A 70 -10.18 9.76 -3.38
C TYR A 70 -10.21 8.87 -4.64
N PHE A 71 -9.92 9.44 -5.80
CA PHE A 71 -9.68 8.69 -7.03
C PHE A 71 -8.59 9.35 -7.86
N THR A 72 -7.84 8.57 -8.65
CA THR A 72 -6.78 9.08 -9.52
C THR A 72 -6.47 8.11 -10.65
N ASP A 73 -6.11 8.65 -11.81
CA ASP A 73 -5.45 7.96 -12.92
C ASP A 73 -3.91 8.14 -12.89
N SER A 74 -3.41 9.10 -12.10
CA SER A 74 -1.98 9.33 -11.91
C SER A 74 -1.35 8.30 -10.95
N MET A 75 -0.36 7.58 -11.46
CA MET A 75 0.49 6.67 -10.68
C MET A 75 1.31 7.37 -9.59
N GLU A 76 1.67 8.63 -9.81
CA GLU A 76 2.39 9.44 -8.82
C GLU A 76 1.49 9.72 -7.62
N ARG A 77 0.28 10.25 -7.86
CA ARG A 77 -0.71 10.50 -6.80
C ARG A 77 -1.11 9.22 -6.08
N PHE A 78 -1.24 8.13 -6.82
CA PHE A 78 -1.53 6.82 -6.24
C PHE A 78 -0.42 6.41 -5.24
N ARG A 79 0.85 6.57 -5.60
CA ARG A 79 2.00 6.27 -4.72
C ARG A 79 2.04 7.19 -3.51
N GLU A 80 1.85 8.48 -3.68
CA GLU A 80 1.85 9.46 -2.59
C GLU A 80 0.78 9.17 -1.55
N ILE A 81 -0.42 8.80 -1.99
CA ILE A 81 -1.53 8.46 -1.09
C ILE A 81 -1.23 7.21 -0.29
N LEU A 82 -0.75 6.15 -0.94
CA LEU A 82 -0.37 4.93 -0.23
C LEU A 82 0.74 5.20 0.80
N ALA A 83 1.74 6.02 0.44
CA ALA A 83 2.80 6.43 1.34
C ALA A 83 2.27 7.21 2.55
N ALA A 84 1.44 8.24 2.30
CA ALA A 84 0.87 9.08 3.34
C ALA A 84 0.01 8.27 4.32
N LEU A 85 -0.86 7.39 3.80
CA LEU A 85 -1.70 6.52 4.61
C LEU A 85 -0.87 5.54 5.44
N SER A 86 0.18 4.94 4.87
CA SER A 86 1.07 4.04 5.63
C SER A 86 1.78 4.79 6.75
N VAL A 87 2.41 5.93 6.45
CA VAL A 87 3.16 6.73 7.43
C VAL A 87 2.24 7.21 8.55
N ALA A 88 1.04 7.72 8.22
CA ALA A 88 0.08 8.15 9.22
C ALA A 88 -0.40 6.99 10.10
N TRP A 89 -0.59 5.81 9.53
CA TRP A 89 -0.97 4.61 10.28
C TRP A 89 0.15 4.13 11.22
N ASP A 90 1.39 4.11 10.72
CA ASP A 90 2.59 3.76 11.50
C ASP A 90 2.74 4.68 12.71
N LEU A 91 2.77 6.00 12.47
CA LEU A 91 2.87 7.00 13.53
C LEU A 91 1.74 6.89 14.55
N ARG A 92 0.51 6.67 14.08
CA ARG A 92 -0.65 6.52 14.96
C ARG A 92 -0.52 5.29 15.87
N THR A 93 -0.02 4.18 15.31
CA THR A 93 0.19 2.93 16.04
C THR A 93 1.29 3.10 17.08
N ASP A 94 2.41 3.74 16.70
CA ASP A 94 3.54 4.02 17.60
C ASP A 94 3.14 4.92 18.77
N LEU A 95 2.25 5.89 18.53
CA LEU A 95 1.73 6.81 19.56
C LEU A 95 0.57 6.21 20.39
N GLY A 96 0.10 5.00 20.08
CA GLY A 96 -0.98 4.34 20.81
C GLY A 96 -2.34 5.05 20.72
N ILE A 97 -2.56 5.85 19.68
CA ILE A 97 -3.75 6.70 19.53
C ILE A 97 -5.00 5.83 19.26
N GLN A 98 -5.98 5.90 20.16
CA GLN A 98 -7.22 5.11 20.07
C GLN A 98 -8.32 5.74 19.20
N ALA A 99 -8.22 7.04 18.88
CA ALA A 99 -9.22 7.75 18.08
C ALA A 99 -9.36 7.18 16.66
N PRO A 100 -10.55 7.13 16.04
CA PRO A 100 -10.75 6.54 14.72
C PRO A 100 -9.77 7.07 13.66
N PHE A 101 -9.16 6.18 12.87
CA PHE A 101 -8.38 6.59 11.70
C PHE A 101 -9.31 7.06 10.60
N SER A 102 -9.03 8.22 10.03
CA SER A 102 -9.72 8.76 8.87
C SER A 102 -8.76 8.83 7.69
N CYS A 103 -8.96 8.00 6.66
CA CYS A 103 -8.13 8.08 5.46
C CYS A 103 -8.34 9.41 4.72
N PHE A 104 -9.56 9.94 4.77
CA PHE A 104 -9.92 11.22 4.17
C PHE A 104 -9.13 12.38 4.77
N GLU A 105 -8.99 12.44 6.10
CA GLU A 105 -8.25 13.53 6.76
C GLU A 105 -6.77 13.52 6.36
N VAL A 106 -6.13 12.34 6.40
CA VAL A 106 -4.72 12.17 6.01
C VAL A 106 -4.48 12.64 4.57
N VAL A 107 -5.34 12.20 3.64
CA VAL A 107 -5.20 12.54 2.23
C VAL A 107 -5.55 14.00 1.96
N SER A 108 -6.52 14.57 2.68
CA SER A 108 -6.86 15.99 2.58
C SER A 108 -5.70 16.89 3.04
N ASP A 109 -5.04 16.52 4.14
CA ASP A 109 -3.91 17.26 4.70
C ASP A 109 -2.69 17.20 3.77
N LEU A 110 -2.45 16.06 3.12
CA LEU A 110 -1.40 15.90 2.10
C LEU A 110 -1.50 17.00 1.03
N PHE A 111 -2.68 17.16 0.43
CA PHE A 111 -2.88 18.12 -0.67
C PHE A 111 -3.09 19.57 -0.20
N ARG A 112 -3.51 19.78 1.06
CA ARG A 112 -3.60 21.13 1.64
C ARG A 112 -2.22 21.76 1.80
N ASN A 113 -1.23 20.96 2.15
CA ASN A 113 0.15 21.41 2.35
C ASN A 113 0.84 21.76 1.02
N GLU A 114 0.53 21.07 -0.09
CA GLU A 114 1.05 21.42 -1.43
C GLU A 114 0.66 22.84 -1.85
N LYS A 115 -0.61 23.21 -1.60
CA LYS A 115 -1.13 24.53 -1.92
C LYS A 115 -0.44 25.65 -1.12
N SER A 116 0.10 25.31 0.05
CA SER A 116 0.75 26.26 0.95
C SER A 116 2.25 26.45 0.64
N ALA A 117 2.88 25.46 0.00
CA ALA A 117 4.29 25.51 -0.41
C ALA A 117 4.52 26.19 -1.78
N SER A 118 3.45 26.55 -2.48
CA SER A 118 3.49 27.14 -3.82
C SER A 118 3.47 28.68 -3.83
N VAL A 119 3.94 29.33 -2.76
CA VAL A 119 3.98 30.80 -2.61
C VAL A 119 5.41 31.30 -2.51
#